data_AF-A0A5P9PS01-F1
#
_entry.id   AF-A0A5P9PS01-F1
#
_cell.length_a   1.000
_cell.length_b   1.000
_cell.length_c   1.000
_cell.angle_alpha   90.00
_cell.angle_beta   90.00
_cell.angle_gamma   90.00
#
_symmetry.space_group_name_H-M   'P 1'
#
loop_
_entity.id
_entity.type
_entity.pdbx_description
1 polymer ?
#
loop_
_entity_poly.entity_id
_entity_poly.type
_entity_poly.pdbx_seq_one_letter_code
_entity_poly.pdbx_strand_id
1 'polypeptide(L)'
;MITRSRTFRASTLAAGVASLAFLAGCGGGGPAAGTSTPAPSAAKPQITDPAVQAAALRTVDPCALLDSKTLGDLGTPDQDSLSSSEWGECGVDVKDAGGQTVELVLRVGHQLIMPDDPVEQLEGLPLVVDADKPGSCWVSVVTSFEQSLGITVQSKSPGGDACAPGRTALTKVVQALRGTPPQYQQVPGSVLTTDPCAVADRQAVEAALQQKSFVEPKSLHQCDLWSGDGTSYPQVSVRLYQGLPADAEDGEPADLGGGVTAIQKKDADSSVVSCDVSWRRVETPKEDEARGYGEIVSVQFSGEPESGLDTATACSKAVAVAKTVVPSLGRA
;
A
#
# COMPACT_ATOMS: atom_id res chain seq x y z
N MET A 1 7.48 -46.98 -12.97
CA MET A 1 8.58 -47.97 -13.04
C MET A 1 9.80 -47.35 -12.39
N ILE A 2 10.31 -48.00 -11.35
CA ILE A 2 11.66 -47.87 -10.75
C ILE A 2 11.97 -46.63 -9.88
N THR A 3 11.85 -46.90 -8.59
CA THR A 3 12.51 -46.39 -7.38
C THR A 3 14.04 -46.27 -7.47
N ARG A 4 14.64 -45.29 -6.75
CA ARG A 4 15.83 -45.36 -5.84
C ARG A 4 16.39 -43.94 -5.62
N SER A 5 16.40 -43.36 -4.41
CA SER A 5 17.19 -43.64 -3.20
C SER A 5 18.63 -43.11 -3.20
N ARG A 6 18.85 -42.17 -2.25
CA ARG A 6 20.05 -41.90 -1.40
C ARG A 6 21.34 -41.38 -2.07
N THR A 7 21.89 -40.29 -1.51
CA THR A 7 23.12 -40.38 -0.69
C THR A 7 23.39 -39.11 0.12
N PHE A 8 23.52 -39.29 1.44
CA PHE A 8 24.19 -38.39 2.37
C PHE A 8 25.70 -38.35 2.06
N ARG A 9 26.33 -37.18 2.18
CA ARG A 9 27.78 -37.06 2.44
C ARG A 9 28.01 -36.01 3.53
N ALA A 10 28.46 -36.50 4.67
CA ALA A 10 29.11 -35.73 5.71
C ALA A 10 30.54 -35.38 5.26
N SER A 11 31.04 -34.22 5.66
CA SER A 11 32.47 -33.92 5.64
C SER A 11 32.81 -33.08 6.87
N THR A 12 33.50 -33.74 7.79
CA THR A 12 34.17 -33.23 8.98
C THR A 12 35.54 -32.67 8.62
N LEU A 13 36.04 -31.67 9.35
CA LEU A 13 37.44 -31.23 9.61
C LEU A 13 37.43 -29.71 9.88
N ALA A 14 38.15 -29.08 10.79
CA ALA A 14 39.15 -29.47 11.77
C ALA A 14 39.24 -28.33 12.83
N ALA A 15 39.70 -28.67 14.03
CA ALA A 15 39.96 -27.75 15.14
C ALA A 15 41.24 -26.92 14.93
N GLY A 16 41.24 -25.68 15.42
CA GLY A 16 42.43 -24.83 15.55
C GLY A 16 42.28 -23.89 16.75
N VAL A 17 42.99 -24.22 17.84
CA VAL A 17 43.10 -23.43 19.07
C VAL A 17 44.28 -22.47 18.93
N ALA A 18 44.09 -21.18 19.24
CA ALA A 18 45.19 -20.28 19.58
C ALA A 18 44.71 -19.25 20.62
N SER A 19 45.12 -19.49 21.87
CA SER A 19 45.00 -18.57 22.99
C SER A 19 46.07 -17.48 22.90
N LEU A 20 45.71 -16.22 23.13
CA LEU A 20 46.67 -15.16 23.46
C LEU A 20 46.05 -14.25 24.52
N ALA A 21 46.60 -14.37 25.73
CA ALA A 21 46.35 -13.51 26.86
C ALA A 21 47.16 -12.21 26.70
N PHE A 22 46.53 -11.06 26.94
CA PHE A 22 47.23 -9.82 27.23
C PHE A 22 46.77 -9.23 28.56
N LEU A 23 47.78 -8.73 29.26
CA LEU A 23 47.82 -8.34 30.66
C LEU A 23 47.13 -7.00 30.95
N ALA A 24 46.80 -6.85 32.22
CA ALA A 24 46.17 -5.72 32.88
C ALA A 24 46.93 -4.38 32.72
N GLY A 25 46.15 -3.30 32.62
CA GLY A 25 46.59 -1.92 32.84
C GLY A 25 45.54 -1.16 33.63
N CYS A 26 45.81 -0.92 34.92
CA CYS A 26 45.05 0.00 35.77
C CYS A 26 45.48 1.44 35.46
N GLY A 27 44.54 2.28 35.03
CA GLY A 27 44.71 3.73 34.90
C GLY A 27 43.37 4.41 35.15
N GLY A 28 43.29 5.16 36.25
CA GLY A 28 42.06 5.77 36.74
C GLY A 28 41.57 6.95 35.90
N GLY A 29 40.24 7.08 35.85
CA GLY A 29 39.50 8.23 35.32
C GLY A 29 38.02 7.96 35.57
N GLY A 30 37.43 8.67 36.53
CA GLY A 30 36.07 8.39 37.02
C GLY A 30 34.99 8.53 35.92
N PRO A 31 33.94 7.69 35.93
CA PRO A 31 32.79 7.95 35.10
C PRO A 31 31.99 9.08 35.74
N ALA A 32 32.19 10.30 35.27
CA ALA A 32 31.13 11.29 35.32
C ALA A 32 29.97 10.67 34.53
N ALA A 33 28.95 10.20 35.25
CA ALA A 33 27.69 9.77 34.70
C ALA A 33 27.04 10.99 34.05
N GLY A 34 27.45 11.29 32.82
CA GLY A 34 26.71 12.12 31.89
C GLY A 34 25.40 11.41 31.67
N THR A 35 24.38 11.83 32.41
CA THR A 35 22.99 11.59 32.10
C THR A 35 22.74 12.33 30.79
N SER A 36 23.08 11.68 29.67
CA SER A 36 22.56 12.05 28.36
C SER A 36 21.06 11.79 28.44
N THR A 37 20.36 12.80 28.94
CA THR A 37 18.91 12.90 28.82
C THR A 37 18.60 12.69 27.34
N PRO A 38 17.79 11.69 26.97
CA PRO A 38 17.34 11.55 25.59
C PRO A 38 16.77 12.91 25.19
N ALA A 39 17.30 13.49 24.10
CA ALA A 39 16.67 14.65 23.52
C ALA A 39 15.19 14.29 23.32
N PRO A 40 14.23 15.16 23.70
CA PRO A 40 12.83 14.89 23.42
C PRO A 40 12.72 14.65 21.92
N SER A 41 12.26 13.46 21.54
CA SER A 41 11.92 13.17 20.13
C SER A 41 10.96 14.27 19.71
N ALA A 42 11.42 15.16 18.82
CA ALA A 42 10.62 16.29 18.39
C ALA A 42 9.33 15.73 17.82
N ALA A 43 8.19 16.12 18.37
CA ALA A 43 6.90 15.69 17.87
C ALA A 43 6.82 16.02 16.37
N LYS A 44 6.48 15.02 15.55
CA LYS A 44 6.38 15.19 14.10
C LYS A 44 5.36 16.30 13.80
N PRO A 45 5.65 17.22 12.86
CA PRO A 45 4.77 18.33 12.57
C PRO A 45 3.46 17.83 11.97
N GLN A 46 2.34 18.44 12.37
CA GLN A 46 1.04 18.16 11.75
C GLN A 46 1.01 18.74 10.32
N ILE A 47 0.55 17.93 9.37
CA ILE A 47 0.38 18.35 7.97
C ILE A 47 -1.04 18.88 7.80
N THR A 48 -1.18 20.19 7.55
CA THR A 48 -2.47 20.90 7.51
C THR A 48 -2.86 21.39 6.12
N ASP A 49 -2.05 21.11 5.09
CA ASP A 49 -2.37 21.45 3.71
C ASP A 49 -3.64 20.69 3.27
N PRO A 50 -4.76 21.39 2.95
CA PRO A 50 -6.03 20.75 2.63
C PRO A 50 -5.97 19.94 1.33
N ALA A 51 -5.10 20.31 0.38
CA ALA A 51 -5.00 19.66 -0.92
C ALA A 51 -4.41 18.24 -0.85
N VAL A 52 -3.71 17.93 0.24
CA VAL A 52 -3.05 16.62 0.44
C VAL A 52 -3.69 15.79 1.55
N GLN A 53 -4.84 16.23 2.08
CA GLN A 53 -5.60 15.43 3.03
C GLN A 53 -6.24 14.23 2.33
N ALA A 54 -6.37 13.10 3.05
CA ALA A 54 -6.90 11.85 2.50
C ALA A 54 -8.23 12.02 1.75
N ALA A 55 -9.16 12.81 2.29
CA ALA A 55 -10.46 13.06 1.66
C ALA A 55 -10.35 13.80 0.32
N ALA A 56 -9.41 14.75 0.19
CA ALA A 56 -9.18 15.47 -1.07
C ALA A 56 -8.47 14.59 -2.11
N LEU A 57 -7.57 13.71 -1.65
CA LEU A 57 -6.78 12.84 -2.52
C LEU A 57 -7.57 11.63 -3.06
N ARG A 58 -8.59 11.13 -2.35
CA ARG A 58 -9.38 9.95 -2.77
C ARG A 58 -10.00 10.07 -4.16
N THR A 59 -10.29 11.28 -4.59
CA THR A 59 -11.01 11.55 -5.84
C THR A 59 -10.08 12.03 -6.95
N VAL A 60 -8.80 12.23 -6.67
CA VAL A 60 -7.80 12.67 -7.66
C VAL A 60 -7.55 11.56 -8.67
N ASP A 61 -7.55 11.93 -9.96
CA ASP A 61 -7.11 11.07 -11.05
C ASP A 61 -5.59 11.26 -11.30
N PRO A 62 -4.73 10.28 -10.92
CA PRO A 62 -3.29 10.38 -11.12
C PRO A 62 -2.89 10.32 -12.59
N CYS A 63 -3.65 9.63 -13.46
CA CYS A 63 -3.30 9.59 -14.88
C CYS A 63 -3.51 10.95 -15.54
N ALA A 64 -4.61 11.63 -15.21
CA ALA A 64 -4.84 12.99 -15.67
C ALA A 64 -3.85 14.02 -15.09
N LEU A 65 -3.17 13.70 -13.98
CA LEU A 65 -2.05 14.49 -13.45
C LEU A 65 -0.74 14.28 -14.24
N LEU A 66 -0.58 13.18 -14.96
CA LEU A 66 0.62 12.85 -15.72
C LEU A 66 0.53 13.35 -17.18
N ASP A 67 0.11 14.61 -17.33
CA ASP A 67 -0.08 15.28 -18.61
C ASP A 67 1.12 16.17 -19.02
N SER A 68 1.09 16.70 -20.24
CA SER A 68 2.14 17.61 -20.73
C SER A 68 2.23 18.93 -19.94
N LYS A 69 1.15 19.36 -19.30
CA LYS A 69 1.14 20.58 -18.49
C LYS A 69 1.93 20.38 -17.19
N THR A 70 1.82 19.20 -16.60
CA THR A 70 2.46 18.85 -15.34
C THR A 70 3.90 18.38 -15.56
N LEU A 71 4.14 17.60 -16.61
CA LEU A 71 5.43 16.95 -16.87
C LEU A 71 6.29 17.68 -17.92
N GLY A 72 5.84 18.80 -18.49
CA GLY A 72 6.54 19.48 -19.59
C GLY A 72 7.99 19.91 -19.27
N ASP A 73 8.31 20.16 -18.00
CA ASP A 73 9.67 20.50 -17.55
C ASP A 73 10.63 19.28 -17.56
N LEU A 74 10.08 18.06 -17.56
CA LEU A 74 10.82 16.81 -17.67
C LEU A 74 11.04 16.39 -19.12
N GLY A 75 10.07 16.64 -19.98
CA GLY A 75 10.07 16.17 -21.35
C GLY A 75 8.67 16.05 -21.92
N THR A 76 8.52 15.17 -22.90
CA THR A 76 7.23 14.88 -23.55
C THR A 76 6.69 13.56 -23.01
N PRO A 77 5.59 13.55 -22.24
CA PRO A 77 4.96 12.31 -21.80
C PRO A 77 4.29 11.60 -22.98
N ASP A 78 4.50 10.29 -23.08
CA ASP A 78 3.81 9.42 -24.04
C ASP A 78 2.43 9.06 -23.47
N GLN A 79 1.39 9.75 -23.96
CA GLN A 79 0.03 9.55 -23.45
C GLN A 79 -0.52 8.15 -23.78
N ASP A 80 0.01 7.47 -24.80
CA ASP A 80 -0.38 6.10 -25.14
C ASP A 80 0.24 5.08 -24.18
N SER A 81 1.23 5.48 -23.38
CA SER A 81 1.86 4.65 -22.33
C SER A 81 1.17 4.76 -20.97
N LEU A 82 0.17 5.65 -20.82
CA LEU A 82 -0.56 5.82 -19.58
C LEU A 82 -1.20 4.49 -19.17
N SER A 83 -0.93 4.07 -17.93
CA SER A 83 -1.47 2.84 -17.40
C SER A 83 -1.79 2.98 -15.92
N SER A 84 -2.92 2.42 -15.50
CA SER A 84 -3.33 2.38 -14.10
C SER A 84 -3.79 0.96 -13.78
N SER A 85 -3.27 0.43 -12.69
CA SER A 85 -3.64 -0.87 -12.14
C SER A 85 -4.76 -0.75 -11.10
N GLU A 86 -4.91 0.42 -10.47
CA GLU A 86 -5.87 0.70 -9.40
C GLU A 86 -6.03 2.20 -9.15
N TRP A 87 -7.03 2.58 -8.37
CA TRP A 87 -7.20 3.97 -7.93
C TRP A 87 -6.00 4.47 -7.14
N GLY A 88 -5.61 5.70 -7.45
CA GLY A 88 -4.49 6.37 -6.79
C GLY A 88 -3.14 6.00 -7.38
N GLU A 89 -3.07 5.17 -8.43
CA GLU A 89 -1.83 4.85 -9.14
C GLU A 89 -1.94 5.15 -10.64
N CYS A 90 -0.88 5.71 -11.23
CA CYS A 90 -0.71 5.75 -12.68
C CYS A 90 0.77 5.75 -13.08
N GLY A 91 1.09 5.06 -14.17
CA GLY A 91 2.39 5.06 -14.83
C GLY A 91 2.37 5.81 -16.16
N VAL A 92 3.50 6.41 -16.53
CA VAL A 92 3.71 7.03 -17.85
C VAL A 92 5.20 6.99 -18.23
N ASP A 93 5.49 6.83 -19.51
CA ASP A 93 6.82 7.06 -20.07
C ASP A 93 6.98 8.53 -20.47
N VAL A 94 8.12 9.14 -20.13
CA VAL A 94 8.47 10.51 -20.50
C VAL A 94 9.75 10.50 -21.30
N LYS A 95 9.70 11.09 -22.50
CA LYS A 95 10.89 11.30 -23.32
C LYS A 95 11.54 12.63 -22.96
N ASP A 96 12.72 12.59 -22.38
CA ASP A 96 13.46 13.78 -21.97
C ASP A 96 14.02 14.57 -23.17
N ALA A 97 14.63 15.72 -22.90
CA ALA A 97 15.25 16.57 -23.92
C ALA A 97 16.45 15.90 -24.65
N GLY A 98 17.07 14.89 -24.04
CA GLY A 98 18.14 14.07 -24.64
C GLY A 98 17.61 12.90 -25.48
N GLY A 99 16.29 12.69 -25.49
CA GLY A 99 15.64 11.59 -26.17
C GLY A 99 15.65 10.26 -25.41
N GLN A 100 16.07 10.26 -24.14
CA GLN A 100 15.99 9.09 -23.26
C GLN A 100 14.58 8.95 -22.68
N THR A 101 14.14 7.72 -22.48
CA THR A 101 12.86 7.43 -21.83
C THR A 101 13.07 7.27 -20.32
N VAL A 102 12.28 8.01 -19.55
CA VAL A 102 12.14 7.89 -18.11
C VAL A 102 10.76 7.33 -17.80
N GLU A 103 10.70 6.19 -17.12
CA GLU A 103 9.44 5.61 -16.65
C GLU A 103 9.09 6.28 -15.31
N LEU A 104 7.88 6.81 -15.18
CA LEU A 104 7.35 7.40 -13.95
C LEU A 104 6.14 6.60 -13.48
N VAL A 105 6.06 6.31 -12.18
CA VAL A 105 4.86 5.77 -11.53
C VAL A 105 4.49 6.69 -10.38
N LEU A 106 3.32 7.33 -10.46
CA LEU A 106 2.74 8.18 -9.44
C LEU A 106 1.79 7.35 -8.57
N ARG A 107 1.96 7.43 -7.25
CA ARG A 107 1.07 6.86 -6.23
C ARG A 107 0.58 7.97 -5.31
N VAL A 108 -0.73 8.10 -5.14
CA VAL A 108 -1.38 9.16 -4.37
C VAL A 108 -2.03 8.56 -3.13
N GLY A 109 -1.57 9.01 -1.95
CA GLY A 109 -2.07 8.55 -0.65
C GLY A 109 -1.82 7.06 -0.40
N HIS A 110 -0.64 6.58 -0.79
CA HIS A 110 -0.20 5.22 -0.55
C HIS A 110 0.63 5.14 0.73
N GLN A 111 0.67 3.96 1.35
CA GLN A 111 1.52 3.71 2.51
C GLN A 111 3.01 3.89 2.15
N LEU A 112 3.73 4.57 3.04
CA LEU A 112 5.17 4.75 3.05
C LEU A 112 5.81 3.74 4.00
N ILE A 113 6.93 3.14 3.58
CA ILE A 113 7.64 2.12 4.36
C ILE A 113 8.44 2.77 5.52
N MET A 114 8.94 3.99 5.35
CA MET A 114 9.76 4.69 6.35
C MET A 114 9.46 6.21 6.36
N PRO A 115 8.35 6.67 6.94
CA PRO A 115 8.02 8.09 6.98
C PRO A 115 8.74 8.85 8.10
N ASP A 116 9.56 8.19 8.92
CA ASP A 116 9.90 8.67 10.27
C ASP A 116 11.02 9.71 10.33
N ASP A 117 11.89 9.78 9.31
CA ASP A 117 13.03 10.69 9.29
C ASP A 117 13.15 11.48 7.98
N PRO A 118 12.15 12.32 7.62
CA PRO A 118 12.29 13.20 6.47
C PRO A 118 13.35 14.25 6.76
N VAL A 119 14.44 14.22 5.98
CA VAL A 119 15.58 15.15 6.12
C VAL A 119 15.43 16.41 5.27
N GLU A 120 14.47 16.41 4.34
CA GLU A 120 14.25 17.46 3.36
C GLU A 120 12.77 17.86 3.29
N GLN A 121 12.49 18.93 2.54
CA GLN A 121 11.13 19.34 2.21
C GLN A 121 10.98 19.55 0.71
N LEU A 122 9.78 19.29 0.20
CA LEU A 122 9.38 19.57 -1.17
C LEU A 122 8.03 20.25 -1.11
N GLU A 123 7.93 21.46 -1.68
CA GLU A 123 6.71 22.26 -1.65
C GLU A 123 6.16 22.48 -0.21
N GLY A 124 7.04 22.51 0.79
CA GLY A 124 6.69 22.66 2.22
C GLY A 124 6.20 21.39 2.90
N LEU A 125 6.18 20.25 2.20
CA LEU A 125 5.85 18.94 2.77
C LEU A 125 7.15 18.17 3.11
N PRO A 126 7.16 17.37 4.19
CA PRO A 126 8.31 16.52 4.51
C PRO A 126 8.61 15.54 3.37
N LEU A 127 9.86 15.45 2.96
CA LEU A 127 10.31 14.65 1.83
C LEU A 127 11.13 13.44 2.30
N VAL A 128 10.80 12.28 1.77
CA VAL A 128 11.55 11.02 1.90
C VAL A 128 12.04 10.61 0.52
N VAL A 129 13.31 10.25 0.41
CA VAL A 129 13.91 9.77 -0.84
C VAL A 129 14.61 8.43 -0.59
N ASP A 130 14.24 7.42 -1.36
CA ASP A 130 14.89 6.12 -1.41
C ASP A 130 15.56 5.96 -2.79
N ALA A 131 16.88 5.88 -2.77
CA ALA A 131 17.73 5.75 -3.94
C ALA A 131 18.63 4.49 -3.88
N ASP A 132 18.24 3.49 -3.07
CA ASP A 132 19.10 2.33 -2.78
C ASP A 132 19.25 1.38 -3.98
N LYS A 133 18.40 1.52 -5.00
CA LYS A 133 18.42 0.70 -6.21
C LYS A 133 19.00 1.48 -7.40
N PRO A 134 20.13 1.04 -8.00
CA PRO A 134 20.68 1.68 -9.20
C PRO A 134 19.65 1.81 -10.32
N GLY A 135 19.53 3.00 -10.90
CA GLY A 135 18.61 3.28 -12.02
C GLY A 135 17.13 3.45 -11.63
N SER A 136 16.79 3.40 -10.34
CA SER A 136 15.45 3.66 -9.82
C SER A 136 15.52 4.59 -8.60
N CYS A 137 14.51 5.42 -8.42
CA CYS A 137 14.38 6.25 -7.23
C CYS A 137 12.92 6.37 -6.83
N TRP A 138 12.64 6.41 -5.53
CA TRP A 138 11.34 6.73 -4.97
C TRP A 138 11.45 8.06 -4.24
N VAL A 139 10.65 9.03 -4.66
CA VAL A 139 10.57 10.34 -4.03
C VAL A 139 9.17 10.49 -3.48
N SER A 140 9.05 10.73 -2.18
CA SER A 140 7.75 10.76 -1.51
C SER A 140 7.59 12.00 -0.64
N VAL A 141 6.47 12.70 -0.75
CA VAL A 141 6.05 13.67 0.27
C VAL A 141 5.14 12.99 1.26
N VAL A 142 5.38 13.22 2.55
CA VAL A 142 4.51 12.74 3.62
C VAL A 142 3.26 13.60 3.65
N THR A 143 2.08 12.95 3.66
CA THR A 143 0.78 13.62 3.80
C THR A 143 0.11 13.31 5.13
N SER A 144 0.48 12.19 5.78
CA SER A 144 0.12 11.87 7.15
C SER A 144 1.20 11.03 7.81
N PHE A 145 1.79 11.54 8.91
CA PHE A 145 2.73 10.76 9.73
C PHE A 145 2.02 9.69 10.58
N GLU A 146 0.79 9.96 11.01
CA GLU A 146 0.02 9.03 11.86
C GLU A 146 -0.37 7.78 11.08
N GLN A 147 -0.76 7.96 9.82
CA GLN A 147 -1.21 6.88 8.94
C GLN A 147 -0.10 6.37 8.01
N SER A 148 1.11 6.93 8.11
CA SER A 148 2.23 6.64 7.21
C SER A 148 1.85 6.77 5.73
N LEU A 149 1.06 7.79 5.37
CA LEU A 149 0.61 8.01 3.98
C LEU A 149 1.42 9.12 3.30
N GLY A 150 1.56 8.99 1.98
CA GLY A 150 2.22 9.99 1.17
C GLY A 150 1.82 9.98 -0.30
N ILE A 151 2.42 10.90 -1.04
CA ILE A 151 2.39 10.91 -2.51
C ILE A 151 3.80 10.56 -2.98
N THR A 152 3.91 9.50 -3.75
CA THR A 152 5.19 8.93 -4.19
C THR A 152 5.28 8.97 -5.69
N VAL A 153 6.42 9.43 -6.21
CA VAL A 153 6.82 9.19 -7.60
C VAL A 153 7.99 8.21 -7.57
N GLN A 154 7.79 7.04 -8.18
CA GLN A 154 8.88 6.20 -8.61
C GLN A 154 9.35 6.68 -9.98
N SER A 155 10.65 6.85 -10.16
CA SER A 155 11.27 7.13 -11.45
C SER A 155 12.32 6.08 -11.77
N LYS A 156 12.30 5.56 -13.00
CA LYS A 156 13.36 4.69 -13.53
C LYS A 156 14.00 5.34 -14.74
N SER A 157 15.32 5.40 -14.74
CA SER A 157 16.12 5.96 -15.83
C SER A 157 17.31 5.05 -16.14
N PRO A 158 17.63 4.80 -17.42
CA PRO A 158 18.77 3.96 -17.80
C PRO A 158 20.14 4.59 -17.49
N GLY A 159 20.20 5.84 -17.02
CA GLY A 159 21.44 6.48 -16.60
C GLY A 159 21.23 7.78 -15.82
N GLY A 160 22.31 8.27 -15.21
CA GLY A 160 22.32 9.54 -14.46
C GLY A 160 21.66 9.45 -13.08
N ASP A 161 21.21 10.60 -12.59
CA ASP A 161 20.47 10.73 -11.34
C ASP A 161 19.00 10.36 -11.55
N ALA A 162 18.62 9.17 -11.13
CA ALA A 162 17.24 8.68 -11.24
C ALA A 162 16.26 9.46 -10.34
N CYS A 163 16.71 10.19 -9.33
CA CYS A 163 15.84 10.93 -8.41
C CYS A 163 15.44 12.31 -8.93
N ALA A 164 16.28 12.95 -9.74
CA ALA A 164 15.99 14.28 -10.26
C ALA A 164 14.66 14.34 -11.05
N PRO A 165 14.34 13.37 -11.94
CA PRO A 165 13.03 13.34 -12.59
C PRO A 165 11.87 13.18 -11.61
N GLY A 166 12.00 12.28 -10.63
CA GLY A 166 10.97 12.04 -9.61
C GLY A 166 10.69 13.27 -8.74
N ARG A 167 11.72 14.02 -8.34
CA ARG A 167 11.59 15.28 -7.59
C ARG A 167 10.86 16.36 -8.39
N THR A 168 11.22 16.53 -9.66
CA THR A 168 10.57 17.51 -10.55
C THR A 168 9.11 17.13 -10.79
N ALA A 169 8.82 15.86 -11.09
CA ALA A 169 7.45 15.37 -11.24
C ALA A 169 6.62 15.61 -9.98
N LEU A 170 7.13 15.21 -8.82
CA LEU A 170 6.41 15.33 -7.55
C LEU A 170 6.15 16.80 -7.17
N THR A 171 7.09 17.70 -7.46
CA THR A 171 6.91 19.15 -7.29
C THR A 171 5.70 19.64 -8.08
N LYS A 172 5.62 19.27 -9.36
CA LYS A 172 4.52 19.68 -10.24
C LYS A 172 3.19 19.05 -9.85
N VAL A 173 3.20 17.80 -9.44
CA VAL A 173 2.01 17.10 -8.91
C VAL A 173 1.48 17.82 -7.66
N VAL A 174 2.33 18.12 -6.67
CA VAL A 174 1.89 18.83 -5.45
C VAL A 174 1.35 20.23 -5.78
N GLN A 175 1.97 20.94 -6.72
CA GLN A 175 1.46 22.23 -7.20
C GLN A 175 0.11 22.10 -7.91
N ALA A 176 -0.09 21.05 -8.71
CA ALA A 176 -1.36 20.78 -9.39
C ALA A 176 -2.48 20.42 -8.39
N LEU A 177 -2.17 19.64 -7.36
CA LEU A 177 -3.10 19.28 -6.28
C LEU A 177 -3.64 20.51 -5.53
N ARG A 178 -2.80 21.53 -5.30
CA ARG A 178 -3.21 22.79 -4.65
C ARG A 178 -4.08 23.70 -5.51
N GLY A 179 -4.13 23.44 -6.82
CA GLY A 179 -4.97 24.17 -7.75
C GLY A 179 -6.35 23.55 -7.87
N THR A 180 -6.65 23.03 -9.06
CA THR A 180 -7.88 22.29 -9.34
C THR A 180 -7.43 20.95 -9.94
N PRO A 181 -7.10 19.96 -9.09
CA PRO A 181 -6.60 18.70 -9.59
C PRO A 181 -7.68 17.99 -10.39
N PRO A 182 -7.31 17.28 -11.47
CA PRO A 182 -8.24 16.42 -12.18
C PRO A 182 -8.79 15.37 -11.22
N GLN A 183 -10.07 15.03 -11.41
CA GLN A 183 -10.81 14.14 -10.54
C GLN A 183 -11.34 12.98 -11.37
N TYR A 184 -11.41 11.80 -10.78
CA TYR A 184 -12.17 10.70 -11.38
C TYR A 184 -13.63 11.11 -11.57
N GLN A 185 -14.24 10.54 -12.60
CA GLN A 185 -15.68 10.66 -12.76
C GLN A 185 -16.39 9.94 -11.61
N GLN A 186 -17.25 10.66 -10.90
CA GLN A 186 -18.07 10.09 -9.84
C GLN A 186 -19.42 9.65 -10.39
N VAL A 187 -19.78 8.40 -10.13
CA VAL A 187 -21.11 7.85 -10.45
C VAL A 187 -21.97 7.76 -9.18
N PRO A 188 -23.30 7.85 -9.28
CA PRO A 188 -24.18 7.57 -8.13
C PRO A 188 -23.87 6.18 -7.54
N GLY A 189 -23.76 6.12 -6.21
CA GLY A 189 -23.49 4.87 -5.50
C GLY A 189 -22.01 4.44 -5.45
N SER A 190 -21.10 5.26 -6.01
CA SER A 190 -19.65 5.03 -6.00
C SER A 190 -19.06 4.92 -4.59
N VAL A 191 -18.03 4.08 -4.45
CA VAL A 191 -17.20 3.92 -3.25
C VAL A 191 -15.90 4.72 -3.31
N LEU A 192 -15.69 5.53 -4.35
CA LEU A 192 -14.44 6.28 -4.54
C LEU A 192 -14.12 7.20 -3.34
N THR A 193 -15.12 7.88 -2.79
CA THR A 193 -14.95 8.78 -1.63
C THR A 193 -14.96 8.05 -0.29
N THR A 194 -15.21 6.76 -0.30
CA THR A 194 -15.41 5.97 0.91
C THR A 194 -14.09 5.70 1.62
N ASP A 195 -14.09 5.80 2.95
CA ASP A 195 -12.95 5.44 3.78
C ASP A 195 -12.94 3.93 4.07
N PRO A 196 -12.03 3.13 3.48
CA PRO A 196 -11.99 1.68 3.69
C PRO A 196 -11.71 1.30 5.15
N CYS A 197 -11.08 2.18 5.94
CA CYS A 197 -10.82 1.92 7.36
C CYS A 197 -12.03 2.13 8.27
N ALA A 198 -13.08 2.80 7.77
CA ALA A 198 -14.26 3.14 8.56
C ALA A 198 -15.51 2.34 8.17
N VAL A 199 -15.49 1.60 7.05
CA VAL A 199 -16.69 0.93 6.54
C VAL A 199 -17.03 -0.39 7.20
N ALA A 200 -16.04 -1.10 7.72
CA ALA A 200 -16.27 -2.34 8.44
C ALA A 200 -16.62 -2.03 9.90
N ASP A 201 -17.64 -2.72 10.43
CA ASP A 201 -17.96 -2.59 11.84
C ASP A 201 -16.79 -3.09 12.69
N ARG A 202 -16.31 -2.21 13.56
CA ARG A 202 -15.11 -2.47 14.34
C ARG A 202 -15.26 -3.67 15.28
N GLN A 203 -16.43 -3.84 15.87
CA GLN A 203 -16.70 -4.97 16.77
C GLN A 203 -16.74 -6.30 16.01
N ALA A 204 -17.29 -6.32 14.81
CA ALA A 204 -17.29 -7.49 13.94
C ALA A 204 -15.87 -7.89 13.52
N VAL A 205 -15.02 -6.91 13.17
CA VAL A 205 -13.61 -7.15 12.87
C VAL A 205 -12.88 -7.73 14.09
N GLU A 206 -13.01 -7.12 15.26
CA GLU A 206 -12.36 -7.61 16.49
C GLU A 206 -12.87 -8.99 16.91
N ALA A 207 -14.16 -9.30 16.67
CA ALA A 207 -14.71 -10.63 16.88
C ALA A 207 -14.11 -11.67 15.91
N ALA A 208 -13.93 -11.30 14.63
CA ALA A 208 -13.28 -12.15 13.64
C ALA A 208 -11.80 -12.40 14.00
N LEU A 209 -11.10 -11.38 14.46
CA LEU A 209 -9.69 -11.45 14.86
C LEU A 209 -9.48 -12.06 16.25
N GLN A 210 -10.54 -12.12 17.06
CA GLN A 210 -10.53 -12.56 18.48
C GLN A 210 -9.66 -11.68 19.39
N GLN A 211 -9.42 -10.43 18.98
CA GLN A 211 -8.65 -9.44 19.73
C GLN A 211 -8.91 -8.04 19.20
N LYS A 212 -8.41 -7.02 19.92
CA LYS A 212 -8.37 -5.65 19.41
C LYS A 212 -7.55 -5.60 18.13
N SER A 213 -7.94 -4.74 17.19
CA SER A 213 -7.18 -4.57 15.96
C SER A 213 -6.28 -3.34 15.92
N PHE A 214 -5.17 -3.45 15.20
CA PHE A 214 -4.39 -2.31 14.75
C PHE A 214 -4.84 -1.94 13.34
N VAL A 215 -5.16 -0.67 13.10
CA VAL A 215 -5.63 -0.19 11.79
C VAL A 215 -4.45 0.38 11.03
N GLU A 216 -4.24 -0.10 9.82
CA GLU A 216 -3.16 0.31 8.95
C GLU A 216 -3.71 0.61 7.54
N PRO A 217 -3.87 1.90 7.20
CA PRO A 217 -4.18 2.29 5.82
C PRO A 217 -3.04 1.86 4.89
N LYS A 218 -3.35 1.05 3.87
CA LYS A 218 -2.39 0.66 2.82
C LYS A 218 -2.40 1.64 1.66
N SER A 219 -3.58 2.16 1.35
CA SER A 219 -3.79 3.27 0.43
C SER A 219 -5.06 4.03 0.83
N LEU A 220 -5.45 5.05 0.06
CA LEU A 220 -6.72 5.74 0.27
C LEU A 220 -7.96 4.85 0.03
N HIS A 221 -7.76 3.71 -0.63
CA HIS A 221 -8.81 2.76 -1.03
C HIS A 221 -8.55 1.33 -0.52
N GLN A 222 -7.55 1.13 0.34
CA GLN A 222 -7.31 -0.14 1.03
C GLN A 222 -6.92 0.08 2.49
N CYS A 223 -7.50 -0.73 3.38
CA CYS A 223 -7.20 -0.73 4.80
C CYS A 223 -7.01 -2.15 5.34
N ASP A 224 -5.92 -2.36 6.08
CA ASP A 224 -5.67 -3.60 6.79
C ASP A 224 -5.94 -3.41 8.28
N LEU A 225 -6.67 -4.35 8.88
CA LEU A 225 -6.98 -4.41 10.29
C LEU A 225 -6.32 -5.67 10.85
N TRP A 226 -5.18 -5.47 11.49
CA TRP A 226 -4.34 -6.54 12.03
C TRP A 226 -4.76 -6.92 13.43
N SER A 227 -4.45 -8.16 13.80
CA SER A 227 -4.56 -8.61 15.19
C SER A 227 -3.56 -7.91 16.11
N GLY A 228 -4.05 -7.38 17.23
CA GLY A 228 -3.20 -6.87 18.31
C GLY A 228 -2.79 -5.42 18.09
N ASP A 229 -1.53 -5.12 18.39
CA ASP A 229 -0.90 -3.79 18.35
C ASP A 229 0.17 -3.65 17.25
N GLY A 230 0.27 -4.64 16.36
CA GLY A 230 1.24 -4.65 15.27
C GLY A 230 0.65 -5.25 13.98
N THR A 231 1.53 -5.65 13.05
CA THR A 231 1.18 -6.14 11.71
C THR A 231 1.30 -7.66 11.58
N SER A 232 0.89 -8.38 12.62
CA SER A 232 0.94 -9.85 12.68
C SER A 232 -0.43 -10.46 12.32
N TYR A 233 -0.40 -11.59 11.63
CA TYR A 233 -1.60 -12.37 11.35
C TYR A 233 -2.31 -12.84 12.62
N PRO A 234 -3.64 -13.05 12.58
CA PRO A 234 -4.53 -12.86 11.42
C PRO A 234 -4.86 -11.39 11.14
N GLN A 235 -5.36 -11.10 9.94
CA GLN A 235 -5.81 -9.77 9.54
C GLN A 235 -7.15 -9.80 8.78
N VAL A 236 -7.80 -8.65 8.74
CA VAL A 236 -8.92 -8.34 7.84
C VAL A 236 -8.48 -7.21 6.92
N SER A 237 -8.56 -7.41 5.60
CA SER A 237 -8.32 -6.35 4.61
C SER A 237 -9.63 -5.92 3.97
N VAL A 238 -9.83 -4.61 3.86
CA VAL A 238 -10.95 -4.01 3.12
C VAL A 238 -10.37 -3.23 1.95
N ARG A 239 -10.73 -3.59 0.72
CA ARG A 239 -10.24 -2.97 -0.51
C ARG A 239 -11.39 -2.50 -1.39
N LEU A 240 -11.26 -1.29 -1.92
CA LEU A 240 -12.17 -0.64 -2.85
C LEU A 240 -11.39 -0.38 -4.14
N TYR A 241 -11.85 -0.89 -5.28
CA TYR A 241 -11.11 -0.77 -6.53
C TYR A 241 -12.01 -0.86 -7.75
N GLN A 242 -11.50 -0.53 -8.93
CA GLN A 242 -12.18 -0.79 -10.19
C GLN A 242 -11.72 -2.10 -10.82
N GLY A 243 -12.66 -2.89 -11.33
CA GLY A 243 -12.35 -4.19 -11.89
C GLY A 243 -13.56 -4.92 -12.45
N LEU A 244 -13.30 -6.11 -12.98
CA LEU A 244 -14.34 -7.10 -13.21
C LEU A 244 -14.67 -7.77 -11.87
N PRO A 245 -15.96 -7.94 -11.52
CA PRO A 245 -16.33 -8.72 -10.35
C PRO A 245 -15.94 -10.18 -10.55
N ALA A 246 -15.59 -10.84 -9.44
CA ALA A 246 -15.50 -12.29 -9.41
C ALA A 246 -16.85 -12.92 -9.80
N ASP A 247 -16.80 -14.08 -10.43
CA ASP A 247 -17.99 -14.84 -10.84
C ASP A 247 -18.05 -16.25 -10.21
N ALA A 248 -19.00 -17.06 -10.67
CA ALA A 248 -19.22 -18.41 -10.14
C ALA A 248 -18.09 -19.40 -10.50
N GLU A 249 -17.23 -19.08 -11.47
CA GLU A 249 -16.03 -19.86 -11.77
C GLU A 249 -14.89 -19.52 -10.80
N ASP A 250 -14.89 -18.31 -10.24
CA ASP A 250 -13.89 -17.86 -9.25
C ASP A 250 -14.13 -18.40 -7.83
N GLY A 251 -15.38 -18.69 -7.46
CA GLY A 251 -15.71 -19.10 -6.09
C GLY A 251 -17.18 -19.36 -5.84
N GLU A 252 -17.50 -19.55 -4.56
CA GLU A 252 -18.87 -19.88 -4.12
C GLU A 252 -19.66 -18.60 -3.84
N PRO A 253 -20.98 -18.56 -4.07
CA PRO A 253 -21.79 -17.41 -3.72
C PRO A 253 -21.98 -17.29 -2.20
N ALA A 254 -21.99 -16.06 -1.70
CA ALA A 254 -22.31 -15.72 -0.31
C ALA A 254 -23.38 -14.61 -0.26
N ASP A 255 -24.46 -14.85 0.48
CA ASP A 255 -25.47 -13.83 0.77
C ASP A 255 -24.97 -12.87 1.86
N LEU A 256 -24.83 -11.59 1.51
CA LEU A 256 -24.42 -10.53 2.42
C LEU A 256 -25.63 -9.80 3.04
N GLY A 257 -26.85 -10.20 2.70
CA GLY A 257 -28.08 -9.53 3.09
C GLY A 257 -28.37 -8.31 2.22
N GLY A 258 -29.56 -7.72 2.39
CA GLY A 258 -29.96 -6.53 1.64
C GLY A 258 -30.08 -6.74 0.12
N GLY A 259 -30.14 -7.99 -0.34
CA GLY A 259 -30.15 -8.33 -1.77
C GLY A 259 -28.76 -8.35 -2.42
N VAL A 260 -27.68 -8.22 -1.64
CA VAL A 260 -26.31 -8.27 -2.15
C VAL A 260 -25.78 -9.70 -2.07
N THR A 261 -25.34 -10.23 -3.21
CA THR A 261 -24.61 -11.50 -3.30
C THR A 261 -23.17 -11.22 -3.68
N ALA A 262 -22.23 -11.80 -2.93
CA ALA A 262 -20.80 -11.76 -3.19
C ALA A 262 -20.30 -13.12 -3.65
N ILE A 263 -19.08 -13.15 -4.18
CA ILE A 263 -18.31 -14.38 -4.41
C ILE A 263 -17.27 -14.49 -3.31
N GLN A 264 -17.17 -15.67 -2.71
CA GLN A 264 -16.12 -16.02 -1.76
C GLN A 264 -15.07 -16.92 -2.41
N LYS A 265 -13.87 -16.37 -2.61
CA LYS A 265 -12.72 -17.06 -3.17
C LYS A 265 -11.78 -17.51 -2.05
N LYS A 266 -11.52 -18.81 -1.99
CA LYS A 266 -10.62 -19.43 -1.01
C LYS A 266 -9.21 -19.46 -1.56
N ASP A 267 -8.23 -19.13 -0.73
CA ASP A 267 -6.83 -19.34 -1.04
C ASP A 267 -6.12 -19.99 0.15
N ALA A 268 -5.23 -20.93 -0.13
CA ALA A 268 -4.44 -21.59 0.88
C ALA A 268 -3.12 -22.07 0.27
N ASP A 269 -2.02 -21.54 0.80
CA ASP A 269 -0.68 -22.03 0.54
C ASP A 269 0.04 -22.42 1.83
N SER A 270 1.35 -22.67 1.76
CA SER A 270 2.16 -23.09 2.91
C SER A 270 2.34 -22.00 3.97
N SER A 271 2.02 -20.74 3.66
CA SER A 271 2.28 -19.57 4.50
C SER A 271 1.01 -18.83 4.91
N VAL A 272 -0.04 -18.84 4.10
CA VAL A 272 -1.28 -18.10 4.36
C VAL A 272 -2.49 -18.94 3.99
N VAL A 273 -3.49 -18.91 4.87
CA VAL A 273 -4.88 -19.31 4.60
C VAL A 273 -5.72 -18.04 4.53
N SER A 274 -6.47 -17.86 3.45
CA SER A 274 -7.31 -16.68 3.29
C SER A 274 -8.64 -16.99 2.60
N CYS A 275 -9.57 -16.05 2.75
CA CYS A 275 -10.78 -16.00 1.96
C CYS A 275 -11.11 -14.55 1.63
N ASP A 276 -11.23 -14.25 0.34
CA ASP A 276 -11.72 -12.97 -0.17
C ASP A 276 -13.23 -13.07 -0.45
N VAL A 277 -13.99 -12.08 0.03
CA VAL A 277 -15.42 -11.92 -0.24
C VAL A 277 -15.60 -10.62 -1.00
N SER A 278 -15.92 -10.72 -2.29
CA SER A 278 -16.01 -9.56 -3.17
C SER A 278 -17.33 -9.47 -3.93
N TRP A 279 -17.78 -8.24 -4.14
CA TRP A 279 -18.98 -7.94 -4.93
C TRP A 279 -18.83 -6.61 -5.65
N ARG A 280 -19.55 -6.48 -6.77
CA ARG A 280 -19.67 -5.21 -7.48
C ARG A 280 -20.68 -4.31 -6.78
N ARG A 281 -20.27 -3.08 -6.50
CA ARG A 281 -21.14 -2.04 -5.94
C ARG A 281 -21.90 -1.29 -7.02
N VAL A 282 -21.21 -0.82 -8.04
CA VAL A 282 -21.78 -0.03 -9.14
C VAL A 282 -21.09 -0.39 -10.45
N GLU A 283 -21.82 -0.32 -11.57
CA GLU A 283 -21.26 -0.49 -12.90
C GLU A 283 -20.61 0.82 -13.36
N THR A 284 -19.38 0.72 -13.86
CA THR A 284 -18.63 1.84 -14.44
C THR A 284 -17.98 1.36 -15.75
N PRO A 285 -18.79 1.01 -16.76
CA PRO A 285 -18.25 0.42 -17.99
C PRO A 285 -17.26 1.38 -18.64
N LYS A 286 -16.08 0.89 -19.00
CA LYS A 286 -15.15 1.60 -19.90
C LYS A 286 -15.45 1.22 -21.35
N GLU A 287 -15.05 2.07 -22.29
CA GLU A 287 -15.32 1.86 -23.73
C GLU A 287 -14.68 0.57 -24.28
N ASP A 288 -13.57 0.14 -23.69
CA ASP A 288 -12.75 -1.01 -24.08
C ASP A 288 -12.94 -2.26 -23.21
N GLU A 289 -13.70 -2.17 -22.12
CA GLU A 289 -13.91 -3.27 -21.18
C GLU A 289 -15.28 -3.95 -21.34
N ALA A 290 -15.32 -5.25 -21.02
CA ALA A 290 -16.53 -6.05 -21.12
C ALA A 290 -17.66 -5.50 -20.25
N ARG A 291 -18.92 -5.76 -20.67
CA ARG A 291 -20.09 -5.61 -19.80
C ARG A 291 -19.82 -6.36 -18.49
N GLY A 292 -19.73 -5.64 -17.38
CA GLY A 292 -19.27 -6.25 -16.14
C GLY A 292 -18.41 -5.33 -15.29
N TYR A 293 -17.61 -4.47 -15.94
CA TYR A 293 -16.68 -3.61 -15.22
C TYR A 293 -17.38 -2.64 -14.28
N GLY A 294 -16.79 -2.45 -13.10
CA GLY A 294 -17.42 -1.66 -12.05
C GLY A 294 -16.49 -1.42 -10.88
N GLU A 295 -17.05 -0.76 -9.88
CA GLU A 295 -16.39 -0.58 -8.59
C GLU A 295 -16.67 -1.80 -7.71
N ILE A 296 -15.61 -2.42 -7.23
CA ILE A 296 -15.60 -3.66 -6.47
C ILE A 296 -15.28 -3.34 -5.01
N VAL A 297 -16.00 -4.00 -4.11
CA VAL A 297 -15.69 -4.04 -2.69
C VAL A 297 -15.18 -5.43 -2.36
N SER A 298 -14.01 -5.51 -1.74
CA SER A 298 -13.39 -6.74 -1.25
C SER A 298 -13.27 -6.69 0.27
N VAL A 299 -13.64 -7.77 0.93
CA VAL A 299 -13.30 -8.03 2.33
C VAL A 299 -12.59 -9.36 2.41
N GLN A 300 -11.31 -9.34 2.79
CA GLN A 300 -10.50 -10.53 2.94
C GLN A 300 -10.22 -10.80 4.42
N PHE A 301 -10.32 -12.06 4.84
CA PHE A 301 -9.73 -12.53 6.09
C PHE A 301 -8.53 -13.42 5.75
N SER A 302 -7.39 -13.20 6.40
CA SER A 302 -6.18 -14.01 6.21
C SER A 302 -5.47 -14.31 7.53
N GLY A 303 -4.78 -15.45 7.59
CA GLY A 303 -3.99 -15.87 8.74
C GLY A 303 -3.05 -17.02 8.38
N GLU A 304 -2.24 -17.45 9.35
CA GLU A 304 -1.25 -18.51 9.14
C GLU A 304 -1.87 -19.91 9.30
N PRO A 305 -1.56 -20.89 8.44
CA PRO A 305 -2.03 -22.27 8.59
C PRO A 305 -1.65 -22.89 9.94
N GLU A 306 -0.50 -22.51 10.50
CA GLU A 306 0.04 -23.02 11.78
C GLU A 306 -0.86 -22.69 12.98
N SER A 307 -1.72 -21.68 12.85
CA SER A 307 -2.72 -21.31 13.86
C SER A 307 -3.91 -22.28 13.94
N GLY A 308 -3.96 -23.29 13.06
CA GLY A 308 -5.11 -24.19 12.91
C GLY A 308 -6.27 -23.56 12.12
N LEU A 309 -6.05 -22.43 11.45
CA LEU A 309 -7.01 -21.79 10.57
C LEU A 309 -7.21 -22.61 9.29
N ASP A 310 -8.46 -22.88 8.92
CA ASP A 310 -8.83 -23.45 7.63
C ASP A 310 -9.61 -22.45 6.76
N THR A 311 -9.74 -22.75 5.46
CA THR A 311 -10.39 -21.87 4.50
C THR A 311 -11.88 -21.68 4.78
N ALA A 312 -12.55 -22.67 5.37
CA ALA A 312 -13.96 -22.58 5.76
C ALA A 312 -14.16 -21.54 6.87
N THR A 313 -13.30 -21.57 7.88
CA THR A 313 -13.28 -20.62 8.99
C THR A 313 -12.89 -19.23 8.50
N ALA A 314 -11.89 -19.12 7.63
CA ALA A 314 -11.51 -17.85 7.01
C ALA A 314 -12.69 -17.22 6.24
N CYS A 315 -13.41 -18.00 5.41
CA CYS A 315 -14.58 -17.49 4.70
C CYS A 315 -15.72 -17.09 5.65
N SER A 316 -16.01 -17.90 6.68
CA SER A 316 -17.04 -17.53 7.64
C SER A 316 -16.73 -16.20 8.33
N LYS A 317 -15.46 -15.92 8.63
CA LYS A 317 -15.01 -14.65 9.22
C LYS A 317 -15.10 -13.49 8.23
N ALA A 318 -14.60 -13.68 7.00
CA ALA A 318 -14.69 -12.66 5.95
C ALA A 318 -16.14 -12.28 5.62
N VAL A 319 -17.04 -13.26 5.47
CA VAL A 319 -18.47 -13.03 5.21
C VAL A 319 -19.13 -12.30 6.38
N ALA A 320 -18.78 -12.64 7.63
CA ALA A 320 -19.33 -11.96 8.79
C ALA A 320 -18.97 -10.47 8.82
N VAL A 321 -17.72 -10.11 8.47
CA VAL A 321 -17.30 -8.71 8.34
C VAL A 321 -17.96 -8.05 7.12
N ALA A 322 -17.98 -8.71 5.96
CA ALA A 322 -18.59 -8.17 4.74
C ALA A 322 -20.07 -7.78 4.92
N LYS A 323 -20.82 -8.56 5.70
CA LYS A 323 -22.21 -8.25 6.08
C LYS A 323 -22.37 -6.92 6.81
N THR A 324 -21.33 -6.42 7.46
CA THR A 324 -21.33 -5.11 8.14
C THR A 324 -20.95 -3.96 7.21
N VAL A 325 -20.20 -4.25 6.14
CA VAL A 325 -19.80 -3.27 5.13
C VAL A 325 -20.96 -2.89 4.22
N VAL A 326 -21.77 -3.86 3.79
CA VAL A 326 -22.93 -3.60 2.92
C VAL A 326 -23.83 -2.44 3.40
N PRO A 327 -24.31 -2.43 4.66
CA PRO A 327 -25.16 -1.33 5.14
C PRO A 327 -24.41 0.00 5.32
N SER A 328 -23.10 0.00 5.60
CA SER A 328 -22.34 1.24 5.81
C SER A 328 -22.11 2.01 4.50
N LEU A 329 -22.08 1.33 3.37
CA LEU A 329 -22.01 1.93 2.05
C LEU A 329 -23.33 2.61 1.61
N GLY A 330 -24.44 2.41 2.33
CA GLY A 330 -25.76 2.88 1.92
C GLY A 330 -26.31 2.15 0.69
N ARG A 331 -27.33 2.71 0.04
CA ARG A 331 -27.89 2.16 -1.21
C ARG A 331 -27.08 2.64 -2.41
N ALA A 332 -26.85 1.74 -3.37
CA ALA A 332 -26.31 2.10 -4.69
C ALA A 332 -27.37 2.89 -5.49
#